data_AF-X5R058-F1
#
_entry.id   AF-X5R058-F1
#
_cell.length_a   1.000
_cell.length_b   1.000
_cell.length_c   1.000
_cell.angle_alpha   90.00
_cell.angle_beta   90.00
_cell.angle_gamma   90.00
#
_symmetry.space_group_name_H-M   'P 1'
#
loop_
_entity.id
_entity.type
_entity.pdbx_description
1 polymer ?
#
loop_
_entity_poly.entity_id
_entity_poly.type
_entity_poly.pdbx_seq_one_letter_code
_entity_poly.pdbx_strand_id
1 'polypeptide(L)'
;MTVRLRSHHLLCLLTYIGEGYSAAFVANYDVIAKRLGRGEDILIVSGPDDICQPLLGGAQPHCLRESAAGRDELAARDVGKLLTRPIRAGVRFSLDAATLAGLRAAFAAGVTREACQGCEWAGLCSTVAAGGYRDVRL
;
A
#
# COMPACT_ATOMS: atom_id res chain seq x y z
N MET A 1 -9.47 12.70 11.38
CA MET A 1 -8.27 11.85 11.52
C MET A 1 -7.84 11.39 10.14
N THR A 2 -6.57 11.01 9.95
CA THR A 2 -6.01 10.61 8.65
C THR A 2 -5.05 9.45 8.87
N VAL A 3 -5.07 8.45 7.99
CA VAL A 3 -4.08 7.37 7.96
C VAL A 3 -2.86 7.84 7.18
N ARG A 4 -1.67 7.68 7.75
CA ARG A 4 -0.41 8.00 7.08
C ARG A 4 0.04 6.76 6.31
N LEU A 5 0.26 6.90 5.00
CA LEU A 5 0.80 5.83 4.17
C LEU A 5 1.99 6.30 3.35
N ARG A 6 3.01 5.46 3.24
CA ARG A 6 4.03 5.61 2.20
C ARG A 6 3.51 5.06 0.87
N SER A 7 4.06 5.57 -0.23
CA SER A 7 3.48 5.35 -1.56
C SER A 7 3.41 3.88 -1.97
N HIS A 8 4.39 3.03 -1.62
CA HIS A 8 4.28 1.62 -2.00
C HIS A 8 3.28 0.83 -1.14
N HIS A 9 3.07 1.23 0.13
CA HIS A 9 2.04 0.60 0.97
C HIS A 9 0.62 0.89 0.49
N LEU A 10 0.40 1.99 -0.24
CA LEU A 10 -0.84 2.20 -0.98
C LEU A 10 -1.12 1.04 -1.95
N LEU A 11 -0.08 0.52 -2.64
CA LEU A 11 -0.21 -0.63 -3.54
C LEU A 11 -0.41 -1.93 -2.76
N CYS A 12 0.37 -2.15 -1.69
CA CYS A 12 0.23 -3.34 -0.84
C CYS A 12 -1.20 -3.49 -0.30
N LEU A 13 -1.81 -2.37 0.12
CA LEU A 13 -3.17 -2.32 0.68
C LEU A 13 -4.21 -2.86 -0.31
N LEU A 14 -4.03 -2.65 -1.62
CA LEU A 14 -4.96 -3.11 -2.65
C LEU A 14 -5.16 -4.62 -2.65
N THR A 15 -4.15 -5.37 -2.16
CA THR A 15 -4.09 -6.83 -2.19
C THR A 15 -3.94 -7.46 -0.80
N TYR A 16 -4.08 -6.68 0.26
CA TYR A 16 -3.84 -7.16 1.62
C TYR A 16 -4.96 -8.11 2.08
N ILE A 17 -4.58 -9.36 2.37
CA ILE A 17 -5.50 -10.42 2.85
C ILE A 17 -5.18 -10.92 4.27
N GLY A 18 -4.20 -10.32 4.95
CA GLY A 18 -3.75 -10.71 6.30
C GLY A 18 -2.84 -11.92 6.38
N GLU A 19 -2.15 -12.24 5.29
CA GLU A 19 -1.22 -13.37 5.16
C GLU A 19 0.22 -12.87 4.91
N GLY A 20 1.22 -13.70 5.24
CA GLY A 20 2.62 -13.46 4.87
C GLY A 20 3.40 -12.48 5.75
N TYR A 21 2.84 -12.07 6.90
CA TYR A 21 3.47 -11.17 7.88
C TYR A 21 3.39 -11.72 9.30
N SER A 22 4.14 -11.13 10.24
CA SER A 22 4.03 -11.47 11.66
C SER A 22 2.65 -11.11 12.23
N ALA A 23 2.22 -11.82 13.26
CA ALA A 23 0.90 -11.61 13.87
C ALA A 23 0.67 -10.15 14.32
N ALA A 24 1.69 -9.50 14.89
CA ALA A 24 1.61 -8.09 15.30
C ALA A 24 1.45 -7.14 14.09
N PHE A 25 2.11 -7.45 12.97
CA PHE A 25 1.99 -6.66 11.75
C PHE A 25 0.61 -6.83 11.11
N VAL A 26 0.10 -8.06 11.03
CA VAL A 26 -1.27 -8.36 10.55
C VAL A 26 -2.31 -7.64 11.40
N ALA A 27 -2.22 -7.72 12.72
CA ALA A 27 -3.16 -7.05 13.63
C ALA A 27 -3.18 -5.52 13.43
N ASN A 28 -2.02 -4.90 13.24
CA ASN A 28 -1.95 -3.47 12.93
C ASN A 28 -2.54 -3.14 11.55
N TYR A 29 -2.19 -3.92 10.54
CA TYR A 29 -2.64 -3.69 9.17
C TYR A 29 -4.16 -3.88 9.04
N ASP A 30 -4.76 -4.83 9.77
CA ASP A 30 -6.22 -4.99 9.85
C ASP A 30 -6.93 -3.72 10.37
N VAL A 31 -6.35 -3.07 11.40
CA VAL A 31 -6.89 -1.81 11.93
C VAL A 31 -6.83 -0.70 10.87
N ILE A 32 -5.71 -0.61 10.14
CA ILE A 32 -5.52 0.39 9.08
C ILE A 32 -6.47 0.14 7.90
N ALA A 33 -6.58 -1.10 7.42
CA ALA A 33 -7.50 -1.47 6.36
C ALA A 33 -8.95 -1.15 6.74
N LYS A 34 -9.37 -1.47 7.97
CA LYS A 34 -10.72 -1.17 8.48
C LYS A 34 -10.99 0.34 8.63
N ARG A 35 -9.97 1.16 8.90
CA ARG A 35 -10.11 2.63 8.93
C ARG A 35 -10.32 3.18 7.53
N LEU A 36 -9.50 2.76 6.59
CA LEU A 36 -9.58 3.19 5.19
C LEU A 36 -10.86 2.70 4.50
N GLY A 37 -11.29 1.46 4.77
CA GLY A 37 -12.57 0.92 4.28
C GLY A 37 -13.80 1.64 4.83
N ARG A 38 -13.65 2.43 5.91
CA ARG A 38 -14.68 3.34 6.44
C ARG A 38 -14.58 4.76 5.88
N GLY A 39 -13.73 4.97 4.89
CA GLY A 39 -13.57 6.25 4.19
C GLY A 39 -12.64 7.24 4.89
N GLU A 40 -11.80 6.80 5.83
CA GLU A 40 -10.78 7.69 6.39
C GLU A 40 -9.76 8.10 5.30
N ASP A 41 -9.39 9.37 5.29
CA ASP A 41 -8.42 9.88 4.31
C ASP A 41 -7.03 9.29 4.50
N ILE A 42 -6.27 9.27 3.41
CA ILE A 42 -4.84 8.98 3.37
C ILE A 42 -4.06 10.29 3.33
N LEU A 43 -2.99 10.36 4.11
CA LEU A 43 -1.89 11.33 3.97
C LEU A 43 -0.66 10.57 3.48
N ILE A 44 -0.14 10.96 2.31
CA ILE A 44 1.12 10.41 1.83
C ILE A 44 2.27 10.98 2.66
N VAL A 45 3.15 10.10 3.12
CA VAL A 45 4.34 10.44 3.91
C VAL A 45 5.60 9.83 3.31
N SER A 46 6.75 10.44 3.61
CA SER A 46 8.06 9.83 3.33
C SER A 46 8.50 8.97 4.51
N GLY A 47 9.18 7.86 4.22
CA GLY A 47 9.70 6.96 5.25
C GLY A 47 8.63 6.03 5.84
N PRO A 48 8.85 5.51 7.07
CA PRO A 48 7.89 4.63 7.70
C PRO A 48 6.54 5.28 7.96
N ASP A 49 5.48 4.49 7.87
CA ASP A 49 4.11 4.94 7.96
C ASP A 49 3.32 4.20 9.05
N ASP A 50 1.99 4.37 9.09
CA ASP A 50 1.16 3.76 10.13
C ASP A 50 1.16 2.22 10.06
N ILE A 51 1.39 1.63 8.88
CA ILE A 51 1.50 0.17 8.71
C ILE A 51 2.82 -0.34 9.29
N CYS A 52 3.91 0.44 9.16
CA CYS A 52 5.24 0.06 9.66
C CYS A 52 5.35 -0.04 11.20
N GLN A 53 4.41 0.55 11.96
CA GLN A 53 4.54 0.76 13.41
C GLN A 53 5.07 -0.45 14.21
N PRO A 54 4.56 -1.69 14.02
CA PRO A 54 5.01 -2.84 14.80
C PRO A 54 6.48 -3.22 14.59
N LEU A 55 7.12 -2.73 13.52
CA LEU A 55 8.50 -3.08 13.16
C LEU A 55 9.52 -2.05 13.63
N LEU A 56 9.10 -0.84 14.00
CA LEU A 56 9.99 0.28 14.29
C LEU A 56 10.85 0.08 15.54
N GLY A 57 10.43 -0.79 16.47
CA GLY A 57 11.23 -1.15 17.65
C GLY A 57 12.32 -2.20 17.39
N GLY A 58 12.41 -2.76 16.18
CA GLY A 58 13.41 -3.75 15.83
C GLY A 58 14.80 -3.16 15.57
N ALA A 59 15.84 -3.99 15.64
CA ALA A 59 17.24 -3.54 15.48
C ALA A 59 17.56 -2.97 14.08
N GLN A 60 16.90 -3.46 13.03
CA GLN A 60 17.09 -2.99 11.65
C GLN A 60 15.76 -3.05 10.87
N PRO A 61 14.84 -2.11 11.11
CA PRO A 61 13.52 -2.14 10.49
C PRO A 61 13.65 -1.95 8.98
N HIS A 62 13.10 -2.89 8.21
CA HIS A 62 13.22 -2.90 6.75
C HIS A 62 12.72 -1.60 6.11
N CYS A 63 11.75 -0.94 6.74
CA CYS A 63 11.12 0.28 6.24
C CYS A 63 12.05 1.50 6.20
N LEU A 64 13.21 1.44 6.88
CA LEU A 64 14.27 2.44 6.85
C LEU A 64 15.33 2.18 5.77
N ARG A 65 15.27 1.08 5.03
CA ARG A 65 16.26 0.75 3.99
C ARG A 65 15.98 1.53 2.70
N GLU A 66 17.04 1.86 1.96
CA GLU A 66 16.97 2.50 0.64
C GLU A 66 16.08 1.74 -0.36
N SER A 67 16.06 0.41 -0.28
CA SER A 67 15.18 -0.42 -1.11
C SER A 67 13.70 -0.07 -0.93
N ALA A 68 13.29 0.33 0.27
CA ALA A 68 11.91 0.74 0.52
C ALA A 68 11.64 2.14 -0.03
N ALA A 69 12.60 3.06 0.06
CA ALA A 69 12.52 4.38 -0.55
C ALA A 69 12.41 4.30 -2.08
N GLY A 70 13.24 3.47 -2.72
CA GLY A 70 13.15 3.24 -4.17
C GLY A 70 11.77 2.70 -4.59
N ARG A 71 11.17 1.78 -3.82
CA ARG A 71 9.79 1.31 -4.09
C ARG A 71 8.76 2.43 -3.96
N ASP A 72 8.93 3.34 -3.00
CA ASP A 72 8.01 4.49 -2.87
C ASP A 72 8.05 5.40 -4.07
N GLU A 73 9.24 5.69 -4.61
CA GLU A 73 9.39 6.55 -5.79
C GLU A 73 8.70 5.95 -7.02
N LEU A 74 8.91 4.65 -7.26
CA LEU A 74 8.26 3.91 -8.34
C LEU A 74 6.73 3.91 -8.17
N ALA A 75 6.24 3.60 -6.96
CA ALA A 75 4.81 3.56 -6.67
C ALA A 75 4.16 4.95 -6.81
N ALA A 76 4.81 5.99 -6.26
CA ALA A 76 4.35 7.37 -6.35
C ALA A 76 4.21 7.83 -7.80
N ARG A 77 5.22 7.53 -8.63
CA ARG A 77 5.22 7.88 -10.05
C ARG A 77 4.08 7.18 -10.80
N ASP A 78 3.93 5.88 -10.63
CA ASP A 78 2.96 5.10 -11.42
C ASP A 78 1.52 5.41 -10.98
N VAL A 79 1.27 5.49 -9.67
CA VAL A 79 -0.04 5.90 -9.15
C VAL A 79 -0.34 7.35 -9.53
N GLY A 80 0.65 8.23 -9.51
CA GLY A 80 0.47 9.63 -9.89
C GLY A 80 0.09 9.80 -11.36
N LYS A 81 0.69 9.01 -12.26
CA LYS A 81 0.27 8.94 -13.68
C LYS A 81 -1.16 8.43 -13.81
N LEU A 82 -1.49 7.33 -13.13
CA LEU A 82 -2.83 6.73 -13.19
C LEU A 82 -3.92 7.70 -12.73
N LEU A 83 -3.71 8.34 -11.58
CA LEU A 83 -4.69 9.24 -10.98
C LEU A 83 -4.63 10.66 -11.56
N THR A 84 -3.72 10.91 -12.52
CA THR A 84 -3.48 12.24 -13.11
C THR A 84 -3.28 13.33 -12.03
N ARG A 85 -2.55 12.99 -10.97
CA ARG A 85 -2.26 13.89 -9.84
C ARG A 85 -0.93 13.54 -9.18
N PRO A 86 -0.22 14.50 -8.58
CA PRO A 86 0.99 14.20 -7.82
C PRO A 86 0.69 13.28 -6.63
N ILE A 87 1.51 12.24 -6.44
CA ILE A 87 1.58 11.43 -5.23
C ILE A 87 2.94 11.70 -4.60
N ARG A 88 2.94 12.46 -3.50
CA ARG A 88 4.16 12.86 -2.77
C ARG A 88 3.79 13.21 -1.34
N ALA A 89 4.79 13.27 -0.46
CA ALA A 89 4.58 13.63 0.93
C ALA A 89 3.77 14.93 1.08
N GLY A 90 2.80 14.92 2.00
CA GLY A 90 1.88 16.03 2.24
C GLY A 90 0.59 15.99 1.41
N VAL A 91 0.52 15.15 0.36
CA VAL A 91 -0.71 14.97 -0.42
C VAL A 91 -1.72 14.17 0.37
N ARG A 92 -2.97 14.66 0.41
CA ARG A 92 -4.11 14.01 1.05
C ARG A 92 -5.18 13.61 0.04
N PHE A 93 -5.81 12.46 0.22
CA PHE A 93 -6.96 12.01 -0.56
C PHE A 93 -7.73 10.86 0.10
N SER A 94 -8.98 10.68 -0.30
CA SER A 94 -9.79 9.52 0.06
C SER A 94 -9.65 8.41 -0.98
N LEU A 95 -9.70 7.15 -0.53
CA LEU A 95 -9.91 5.99 -1.41
C LEU A 95 -11.40 5.75 -1.58
N ASP A 96 -12.07 6.62 -2.35
CA ASP A 96 -13.44 6.34 -2.74
C ASP A 96 -13.53 5.09 -3.66
N ALA A 97 -14.75 4.61 -3.87
CA ALA A 97 -14.99 3.38 -4.63
C ALA A 97 -14.43 3.45 -6.06
N ALA A 98 -14.52 4.61 -6.71
CA ALA A 98 -14.03 4.79 -8.08
C ALA A 98 -12.50 4.77 -8.14
N THR A 99 -11.85 5.49 -7.23
CA THR A 99 -10.38 5.53 -7.09
C THR A 99 -9.84 4.14 -6.76
N LEU A 100 -10.46 3.44 -5.82
CA LEU A 100 -10.06 2.08 -5.45
C LEU A 100 -10.23 1.09 -6.61
N ALA A 101 -11.35 1.15 -7.34
CA ALA A 101 -11.57 0.32 -8.51
C ALA A 101 -10.54 0.58 -9.61
N GLY A 102 -10.22 1.84 -9.89
CA GLY A 102 -9.20 2.22 -10.86
C GLY A 102 -7.80 1.73 -10.46
N LEU A 103 -7.42 1.88 -9.19
CA LEU A 103 -6.15 1.37 -8.66
C LEU A 103 -6.06 -0.15 -8.76
N ARG A 104 -7.11 -0.88 -8.39
CA ARG A 104 -7.17 -2.34 -8.53
C ARG A 104 -7.07 -2.77 -10.00
N ALA A 105 -7.84 -2.15 -10.91
CA ALA A 105 -7.76 -2.47 -12.34
C ALA A 105 -6.34 -2.25 -12.91
N ALA A 106 -5.71 -1.13 -12.59
CA ALA A 106 -4.35 -0.83 -13.03
C ALA A 106 -3.30 -1.79 -12.44
N PHE A 107 -3.46 -2.16 -11.16
CA PHE A 107 -2.59 -3.15 -10.51
C PHE A 107 -2.72 -4.53 -11.16
N ALA A 108 -3.94 -5.00 -11.42
CA ALA A 108 -4.20 -6.27 -12.09
C ALA A 108 -3.64 -6.30 -13.52
N ALA A 109 -3.72 -5.19 -14.24
CA ALA A 109 -3.15 -5.03 -15.58
C ALA A 109 -1.62 -4.86 -15.59
N GLY A 110 -0.96 -4.80 -14.42
CA GLY A 110 0.49 -4.63 -14.33
C GLY A 110 0.97 -3.18 -14.44
N VAL A 111 0.08 -2.20 -14.61
CA VAL A 111 0.40 -0.79 -14.90
C VAL A 111 1.13 -0.09 -13.75
N THR A 112 0.79 -0.45 -12.50
CA THR A 112 1.39 0.17 -11.29
C THR A 112 2.26 -0.82 -10.51
N ARG A 113 2.93 -1.77 -11.18
CA ARG A 113 3.68 -2.86 -10.54
C ARG A 113 5.20 -2.75 -10.64
N GLU A 114 5.75 -1.63 -11.10
CA GLU A 114 7.21 -1.46 -11.15
C GLU A 114 7.81 -1.52 -9.74
N ALA A 115 7.15 -0.90 -8.76
CA ALA A 115 7.51 -0.99 -7.35
C ALA A 115 7.45 -2.41 -6.77
N CYS A 116 6.80 -3.37 -7.44
CA CYS A 116 6.67 -4.75 -6.99
C CYS A 116 7.80 -5.66 -7.49
N GLN A 117 8.67 -5.19 -8.38
CA GLN A 117 9.78 -5.99 -8.90
C GLN A 117 10.71 -6.43 -7.75
N GLY A 118 11.05 -7.71 -7.72
CA GLY A 118 11.85 -8.31 -6.63
C GLY A 118 11.19 -8.25 -5.24
N CYS A 119 9.88 -8.01 -5.14
CA CYS A 119 9.14 -8.10 -3.88
C CYS A 119 8.79 -9.56 -3.59
N GLU A 120 9.02 -10.03 -2.36
CA GLU A 120 8.72 -11.41 -1.96
C GLU A 120 7.23 -11.75 -2.04
N TRP A 121 6.34 -10.77 -1.83
CA TRP A 121 4.88 -10.96 -1.89
C TRP A 121 4.29 -10.81 -3.30
N ALA A 122 5.09 -10.52 -4.34
CA ALA A 122 4.57 -10.23 -5.68
C ALA A 122 3.71 -11.37 -6.26
N GLY A 123 4.05 -12.63 -5.96
CA GLY A 123 3.26 -13.80 -6.38
C GLY A 123 1.91 -13.88 -5.68
N LEU A 124 1.87 -13.64 -4.37
CA LEU A 124 0.62 -13.58 -3.59
C LEU A 124 -0.28 -12.45 -4.10
N CYS A 125 0.27 -11.24 -4.26
CA CYS A 125 -0.48 -10.09 -4.77
C CYS A 125 -1.04 -10.35 -6.18
N SER A 126 -0.32 -11.09 -7.03
CA SER A 126 -0.80 -11.50 -8.36
C SER A 126 -1.98 -12.47 -8.26
N THR A 127 -1.92 -13.43 -7.33
CA THR A 127 -3.01 -14.39 -7.09
C THR A 127 -4.27 -13.68 -6.61
N VAL A 128 -4.13 -12.74 -5.67
CA VAL A 128 -5.24 -11.93 -5.15
C VAL A 128 -5.88 -11.08 -6.27
N ALA A 129 -5.06 -10.43 -7.10
CA ALA A 129 -5.54 -9.63 -8.23
C ALA A 129 -6.28 -10.48 -9.28
N ALA A 130 -5.73 -11.65 -9.64
CA ALA A 130 -6.38 -12.59 -10.55
C ALA A 130 -7.69 -13.17 -9.98
N GLY A 131 -7.75 -13.32 -8.65
CA GLY A 131 -8.94 -13.74 -7.91
C GLY A 131 -10.01 -12.66 -7.72
N GLY A 132 -9.82 -11.47 -8.31
CA GLY A 132 -10.79 -10.37 -8.26
C GLY A 132 -10.86 -9.67 -6.90
N TYR A 133 -9.78 -9.73 -6.09
CA TYR A 133 -9.69 -9.06 -4.79
C TYR A 133 -10.74 -9.51 -3.75
N ARG A 134 -11.34 -10.70 -3.92
CA ARG A 134 -12.46 -11.18 -3.08
C ARG A 134 -12.13 -11.30 -1.59
N ASP A 135 -10.89 -11.65 -1.28
CA ASP A 135 -10.44 -11.89 0.10
C ASP A 135 -9.70 -10.67 0.70
N VAL A 136 -9.68 -9.53 0.00
CA VAL A 136 -8.98 -8.33 0.45
C VAL A 136 -9.73 -7.70 1.62
N ARG A 137 -8.97 -7.31 2.64
CA ARG A 137 -9.50 -6.77 3.91
C ARG A 137 -9.79 -5.26 3.87
N LEU A 138 -9.45 -4.58 2.77
CA LEU A 138 -9.84 -3.20 2.45
C LEU A 138 -11.21 -3.15 1.78
#